data_AF-A0AAJ1NRD9-F1
#
_entry.id   AF-A0AAJ1NRD9-F1
#
_cell.length_a   1.000
_cell.length_b   1.000
_cell.length_c   1.000
_cell.angle_alpha   90.00
_cell.angle_beta   90.00
_cell.angle_gamma   90.00
#
_symmetry.space_group_name_H-M   'P 1'
#
loop_
_entity.id
_entity.type
_entity.pdbx_description
1 polymer ?
#
loop_
_entity_poly.entity_id
_entity_poly.type
_entity_poly.pdbx_seq_one_letter_code
_entity_poly.pdbx_strand_id
1 'polypeptide(L)'
;MFQWDKSCSYDEQHKRRFHTTARSRLRRLAAELNLPPGSYDLRSNMAGVAVSGEVTLHHARVYIQASQFGLSSGHGILIRTCKGRKDYTGGPNHFVALAMLDDVSALAAAVRAITGVGHHDPSRSRAA
;
A
#
# COMPACT_ATOMS: atom_id res chain seq x y z
N MET A 1 13.86 -7.24 10.54
CA MET A 1 12.93 -7.48 9.42
C MET A 1 11.66 -8.09 9.99
N PHE A 2 10.47 -7.73 9.50
CA PHE A 2 9.21 -8.29 10.00
C PHE A 2 8.91 -9.64 9.32
N GLN A 3 8.31 -10.59 10.03
CA GLN A 3 7.90 -11.89 9.47
C GLN A 3 6.55 -11.74 8.75
N TRP A 4 6.58 -11.33 7.49
CA TRP A 4 5.38 -11.04 6.69
C TRP A 4 4.61 -12.30 6.26
N ASP A 5 5.28 -13.44 6.22
CA ASP A 5 4.82 -14.77 5.83
C ASP A 5 4.15 -15.53 6.97
N LYS A 6 4.48 -15.20 8.23
CA LYS A 6 3.79 -15.77 9.39
C LYS A 6 2.30 -15.39 9.34
N SER A 7 1.43 -16.39 9.30
CA SER A 7 -0.02 -16.17 9.25
C SER A 7 -0.52 -15.34 10.43
N CYS A 8 -1.36 -14.36 10.15
CA CYS A 8 -2.11 -13.59 11.17
C CYS A 8 -3.39 -14.30 11.65
N SER A 9 -3.80 -15.39 10.98
CA SER A 9 -5.04 -16.08 11.30
C SER A 9 -4.99 -16.65 12.71
N TYR A 10 -6.01 -16.34 13.51
CA TYR A 10 -6.14 -16.74 14.93
C TYR A 10 -4.97 -16.32 15.85
N ASP A 11 -4.07 -15.44 15.38
CA ASP A 11 -2.96 -14.86 16.16
C ASP A 11 -3.18 -13.35 16.28
N GLU A 12 -3.97 -12.94 17.27
CA GLU A 12 -4.32 -11.53 17.46
C GLU A 12 -3.10 -10.64 17.69
N GLN A 13 -2.12 -11.11 18.45
CA GLN A 13 -0.92 -10.33 18.74
C GLN A 13 -0.10 -10.09 17.48
N HIS A 14 0.11 -11.14 16.67
CA HIS A 14 0.81 -11.01 15.41
C HIS A 14 0.04 -10.13 14.42
N LYS A 15 -1.29 -10.29 14.35
CA LYS A 15 -2.17 -9.44 13.53
C LYS A 15 -2.09 -7.96 13.91
N ARG A 16 -2.10 -7.62 15.20
CA ARG A 16 -1.90 -6.24 15.66
C ARG A 16 -0.53 -5.70 15.21
N ARG A 17 0.54 -6.49 15.36
CA ARG A 17 1.89 -6.10 14.93
C ARG A 17 1.98 -5.94 13.40
N PHE A 18 1.32 -6.80 12.63
CA PHE A 18 1.23 -6.70 11.18
C PHE A 18 0.62 -5.36 10.77
N HIS A 19 -0.55 -5.01 11.32
CA HIS A 19 -1.23 -3.74 11.02
C HIS A 19 -0.41 -2.51 11.41
N THR A 20 0.16 -2.50 12.62
CA THR A 20 1.02 -1.39 13.08
C THR A 20 2.23 -1.22 12.16
N THR A 21 2.88 -2.32 11.79
CA THR A 21 4.09 -2.30 10.97
C THR A 21 3.76 -1.90 9.52
N ALA A 22 2.78 -2.54 8.89
CA ALA A 22 2.33 -2.22 7.53
C ALA A 22 1.88 -0.76 7.41
N ARG A 23 1.10 -0.26 8.38
CA ARG A 23 0.71 1.16 8.44
C ARG A 23 1.90 2.09 8.53
N SER A 24 2.90 1.76 9.33
CA SER A 24 4.13 2.54 9.45
C SER A 24 4.89 2.59 8.12
N ARG A 25 5.04 1.45 7.44
CA ARG A 25 5.73 1.34 6.15
C ARG A 25 4.99 2.04 5.01
N LEU A 26 3.68 1.89 4.91
CA LEU A 26 2.87 2.61 3.92
C LEU A 26 2.90 4.13 4.14
N ARG A 27 3.00 4.60 5.39
CA ARG A 27 3.21 6.03 5.66
C ARG A 27 4.56 6.52 5.16
N ARG A 28 5.63 5.73 5.34
CA ARG A 28 6.95 6.03 4.77
C ARG A 28 6.91 6.02 3.24
N LEU A 29 6.20 5.07 2.64
CA LEU A 29 5.98 5.03 1.20
C LEU A 29 5.26 6.29 0.69
N ALA A 30 4.26 6.79 1.42
CA ALA A 30 3.59 8.04 1.05
C ALA A 30 4.57 9.21 0.99
N ALA A 31 5.47 9.31 1.97
CA ALA A 31 6.52 10.33 2.00
C ALA A 31 7.52 10.14 0.85
N GLU A 32 7.97 8.91 0.60
CA GLU A 32 8.87 8.57 -0.51
C GLU A 32 8.26 8.93 -1.88
N LEU A 33 6.96 8.74 -2.04
CA LEU A 33 6.20 9.12 -3.24
C LEU A 33 5.88 10.63 -3.33
N ASN A 34 6.34 11.43 -2.36
CA ASN A 34 6.06 12.86 -2.23
C ASN A 34 4.56 13.18 -2.21
N LEU A 35 3.76 12.33 -1.56
CA LEU A 35 2.32 12.58 -1.40
C LEU A 35 2.10 13.60 -0.26
N PRO A 36 1.50 14.77 -0.53
CA PRO A 36 1.25 15.77 0.50
C PRO A 36 0.38 15.22 1.63
N PRO A 37 0.61 15.61 2.90
CA PRO A 37 -0.34 15.33 3.98
C PRO A 37 -1.76 15.78 3.61
N GLY A 38 -2.77 14.97 3.91
CA GLY A 38 -4.18 15.26 3.56
C GLY A 38 -4.59 14.91 2.12
N SER A 39 -3.66 14.71 1.19
CA SER A 39 -3.96 14.14 -0.15
C SER A 39 -4.25 12.62 -0.12
N TYR A 40 -3.84 12.05 1.01
CA TYR A 40 -3.83 10.69 1.51
C TYR A 40 -4.91 10.16 2.44
N ASP A 41 -5.46 8.97 2.22
CA ASP A 41 -6.05 8.19 3.31
C ASP A 41 -5.12 7.04 3.64
N LEU A 42 -4.94 6.79 4.93
CA LEU A 42 -4.25 5.60 5.42
C LEU A 42 -5.16 4.93 6.43
N ARG A 43 -5.70 3.76 6.09
CA ARG A 43 -6.76 3.06 6.84
C ARG A 43 -6.33 1.64 7.17
N SER A 44 -6.81 1.12 8.29
CA SER A 44 -6.62 -0.28 8.70
C SER A 44 -8.00 -0.90 8.85
N ASN A 45 -8.23 -2.03 8.20
CA ASN A 45 -9.40 -2.87 8.39
C ASN A 45 -8.94 -4.19 8.98
N MET A 46 -9.30 -4.45 10.24
CA MET A 46 -8.87 -5.67 10.92
C MET A 46 -9.56 -6.92 10.35
N ALA A 47 -10.79 -6.83 9.84
CA ALA A 47 -11.59 -7.98 9.44
C ALA A 47 -11.68 -9.09 10.54
N GLY A 48 -12.21 -10.26 10.19
CA GLY A 48 -12.41 -11.39 11.12
C GLY A 48 -11.11 -12.08 11.55
N VAL A 49 -11.19 -12.90 12.61
CA VAL A 49 -10.01 -13.58 13.20
C VAL A 49 -9.30 -14.55 12.25
N ALA A 50 -10.00 -15.07 11.24
CA ALA A 50 -9.46 -16.04 10.28
C ALA A 50 -8.57 -15.41 9.17
N VAL A 51 -8.42 -14.09 9.15
CA VAL A 51 -7.67 -13.36 8.11
C VAL A 51 -6.78 -12.28 8.70
N SER A 52 -5.79 -11.82 7.94
CA SER A 52 -4.96 -10.68 8.33
C SER A 52 -5.75 -9.37 8.39
N GLY A 53 -6.84 -9.23 7.63
CA GLY A 53 -7.38 -7.93 7.24
C GLY A 53 -6.39 -7.20 6.32
N GLU A 54 -6.53 -5.89 6.21
CA GLU A 54 -5.74 -5.08 5.28
C GLU A 54 -5.40 -3.68 5.80
N VAL A 55 -4.28 -3.15 5.33
CA VAL A 55 -3.92 -1.73 5.47
C VAL A 55 -3.90 -1.09 4.10
N THR A 56 -4.66 0.00 3.95
CA THR A 56 -4.87 0.67 2.68
C THR A 56 -4.29 2.07 2.70
N LEU A 57 -3.44 2.39 1.73
CA LEU A 57 -3.09 3.75 1.34
C LEU A 57 -3.88 4.11 0.08
N HIS A 58 -4.69 5.15 0.15
CA HIS A 58 -5.50 5.61 -0.98
C HIS A 58 -5.23 7.08 -1.26
N HIS A 59 -4.81 7.37 -2.49
CA HIS A 59 -4.60 8.71 -3.04
C HIS A 59 -5.39 8.82 -4.35
N ALA A 60 -5.65 10.06 -4.82
CA ALA A 60 -6.44 10.32 -6.02
C ALA A 60 -5.98 9.56 -7.28
N ARG A 61 -4.74 9.09 -7.33
CA ARG A 61 -4.14 8.40 -8.49
C ARG A 61 -3.69 6.97 -8.20
N VAL A 62 -3.71 6.54 -6.94
CA VAL A 62 -3.19 5.23 -6.54
C VAL A 62 -3.94 4.66 -5.35
N TYR A 63 -4.25 3.36 -5.42
CA TYR A 63 -4.78 2.56 -4.34
C TYR A 63 -3.82 1.42 -4.04
N ILE A 64 -3.33 1.36 -2.80
CA ILE A 64 -2.38 0.35 -2.34
C ILE A 64 -2.99 -0.36 -1.15
N GLN A 65 -3.00 -1.69 -1.17
CA GLN A 65 -3.51 -2.50 -0.07
C GLN A 65 -2.52 -3.59 0.29
N ALA A 66 -2.15 -3.64 1.57
CA ALA A 66 -1.27 -4.67 2.13
C ALA A 66 -2.09 -5.67 2.96
N SER A 67 -2.04 -6.95 2.61
CA SER A 67 -2.67 -8.06 3.33
C SER A 67 -2.02 -9.40 2.97
N GLN A 68 -2.38 -10.47 3.69
CA GLN A 68 -1.96 -11.84 3.35
C GLN A 68 -2.97 -12.48 2.38
N PHE A 69 -3.00 -12.01 1.13
CA PHE A 69 -3.90 -12.50 0.07
C PHE A 69 -3.57 -13.95 -0.31
N GLY A 70 -4.15 -14.94 0.37
CA GLY A 70 -3.96 -16.36 0.05
C GLY A 70 -2.49 -16.77 0.12
N LEU A 71 -2.08 -17.33 1.25
CA LEU A 71 -0.70 -17.60 1.67
C LEU A 71 0.22 -18.31 0.64
N SER A 72 -0.29 -18.84 -0.47
CA SER A 72 0.45 -19.61 -1.48
C SER A 72 1.12 -18.78 -2.58
N SER A 73 0.79 -17.50 -2.78
CA SER A 73 1.25 -16.75 -3.96
C SER A 73 2.52 -15.93 -3.78
N GLY A 74 3.01 -15.74 -2.54
CA GLY A 74 4.14 -14.83 -2.26
C GLY A 74 3.82 -13.33 -2.46
N HIS A 75 2.61 -13.01 -2.93
CA HIS A 75 2.13 -11.65 -3.15
C HIS A 75 1.26 -11.19 -1.97
N GLY A 76 1.45 -9.94 -1.53
CA GLY A 76 0.68 -9.39 -0.41
C GLY A 76 0.43 -7.89 -0.50
N ILE A 77 0.91 -7.23 -1.55
CA ILE A 77 0.63 -5.83 -1.81
C ILE A 77 -0.07 -5.73 -3.16
N LEU A 78 -1.29 -5.23 -3.13
CA LEU A 78 -2.07 -4.85 -4.30
C LEU A 78 -1.81 -3.37 -4.61
N ILE A 79 -1.56 -3.05 -5.87
CA ILE A 79 -1.41 -1.70 -6.40
C ILE A 79 -2.38 -1.53 -7.58
N ARG A 80 -3.14 -0.43 -7.58
CA ARG A 80 -4.02 -0.02 -8.69
C ARG A 80 -3.87 1.47 -8.98
N THR A 81 -4.12 1.87 -10.21
CA THR A 81 -4.39 3.27 -10.56
C THR A 81 -5.79 3.68 -10.08
N CYS A 82 -5.99 4.97 -9.80
CA CYS A 82 -7.29 5.55 -9.46
C CYS A 82 -7.58 6.80 -10.30
N LYS A 83 -8.87 7.11 -10.45
CA LYS A 83 -9.38 8.34 -11.08
C LYS A 83 -10.08 9.25 -10.05
N GLY A 84 -9.39 9.53 -8.95
CA GLY A 84 -9.85 10.42 -7.88
C GLY A 84 -10.00 9.72 -6.53
N ARG A 85 -10.26 10.52 -5.48
CA ARG A 85 -10.33 10.07 -4.07
C ARG A 85 -11.54 9.19 -3.75
N LYS A 86 -12.54 9.15 -4.63
CA LYS A 86 -13.76 8.36 -4.49
C LYS A 86 -13.74 7.10 -5.37
N ASP A 87 -12.64 6.85 -6.09
CA ASP A 87 -12.48 5.66 -6.91
C ASP A 87 -11.89 4.52 -6.06
N TYR A 88 -12.77 3.63 -5.61
CA TYR A 88 -12.40 2.45 -4.80
C TYR A 88 -12.27 1.17 -5.63
N THR A 89 -12.63 1.23 -6.92
CA THR A 89 -12.47 0.10 -7.84
C THR A 89 -11.05 0.11 -8.39
N GLY A 90 -10.61 1.27 -8.88
CA GLY A 90 -9.33 1.45 -9.52
C GLY A 90 -9.20 0.72 -10.86
N GLY A 91 -8.00 0.76 -11.44
CA GLY A 91 -7.62 -0.01 -12.63
C GLY A 91 -7.30 -1.49 -12.33
N PRO A 92 -6.60 -2.18 -13.24
CA PRO A 92 -6.19 -3.57 -13.08
C PRO A 92 -5.38 -3.82 -11.79
N ASN A 93 -5.45 -5.05 -11.27
CA ASN A 93 -4.67 -5.48 -10.13
C ASN A 93 -3.20 -5.70 -10.51
N HIS A 94 -2.29 -5.04 -9.80
CA HIS A 94 -0.87 -5.36 -9.83
C HIS A 94 -0.46 -5.85 -8.46
N PHE A 95 0.13 -7.04 -8.39
CA PHE A 95 0.52 -7.67 -7.15
C PHE A 95 2.04 -7.72 -7.01
N VAL A 96 2.53 -7.32 -5.84
CA VAL A 96 3.95 -7.43 -5.48
C VAL A 96 4.11 -8.08 -4.10
N ALA A 97 5.34 -8.49 -3.78
CA ALA A 97 5.63 -9.22 -2.55
C ALA A 97 5.45 -8.35 -1.30
N LEU A 98 4.90 -8.94 -0.23
CA LEU A 98 4.68 -8.25 1.05
C LEU A 98 5.99 -7.79 1.71
N ALA A 99 7.08 -8.52 1.46
CA ALA A 99 8.42 -8.19 1.93
C ALA A 99 8.93 -6.83 1.39
N MET A 100 8.38 -6.32 0.28
CA MET A 100 8.72 -4.98 -0.22
C MET A 100 8.34 -3.86 0.76
N LEU A 101 7.51 -4.12 1.78
CA LEU A 101 7.29 -3.16 2.86
C LEU A 101 8.55 -2.88 3.68
N ASP A 102 9.56 -3.76 3.68
CA ASP A 102 10.85 -3.50 4.28
C ASP A 102 11.85 -2.80 3.33
N ASP A 103 11.56 -2.77 2.02
CA ASP A 103 12.27 -1.99 1.00
C ASP A 103 11.33 -0.96 0.34
N VAL A 104 11.09 0.12 1.08
CA VAL A 104 10.15 1.19 0.67
C VAL A 104 10.57 1.84 -0.64
N SER A 105 11.87 1.95 -0.93
CA SER A 105 12.38 2.56 -2.16
C SER A 105 12.06 1.69 -3.38
N ALA A 106 12.28 0.37 -3.30
CA ALA A 106 11.86 -0.55 -4.36
C ALA A 106 10.34 -0.55 -4.55
N LEU A 107 9.57 -0.49 -3.46
CA LEU A 107 8.11 -0.40 -3.53
C LEU A 107 7.64 0.90 -4.20
N ALA A 108 8.29 2.03 -3.90
CA ALA A 108 7.98 3.31 -4.54
C ALA A 108 8.29 3.29 -6.04
N ALA A 109 9.39 2.65 -6.46
CA ALA A 109 9.71 2.46 -7.86
C ALA A 109 8.62 1.63 -8.59
N ALA A 110 8.15 0.54 -7.98
CA ALA A 110 7.06 -0.26 -8.53
C ALA A 110 5.76 0.56 -8.65
N VAL A 111 5.39 1.32 -7.61
CA VAL A 111 4.20 2.19 -7.63
C VAL A 111 4.30 3.25 -8.73
N ARG A 112 5.46 3.89 -8.88
CA ARG A 112 5.72 4.86 -9.96
C ARG A 112 5.55 4.22 -11.34
N ALA A 113 6.14 3.05 -11.56
CA ALA A 113 6.03 2.33 -12.82
C ALA A 113 4.59 1.96 -13.17
N ILE A 114 3.78 1.57 -12.18
CA ILE A 114 2.38 1.14 -12.38
C ILE A 114 1.44 2.35 -12.56
N THR A 115 1.67 3.45 -11.84
CA THR A 115 0.66 4.52 -11.68
C THR A 115 1.10 5.90 -12.17
N GLY A 116 2.39 6.10 -12.42
CA GLY A 116 2.99 7.39 -12.74
C GLY A 116 2.89 8.42 -11.60
N VAL A 117 2.54 8.01 -10.38
CA VAL A 117 2.47 8.88 -9.20
C VAL A 117 3.86 9.16 -8.65
N GLY A 118 4.12 10.39 -8.23
CA GLY A 118 5.43 10.77 -7.68
C GLY A 118 6.51 11.00 -8.75
N HIS A 119 6.19 10.84 -10.04
CA HIS A 119 6.95 11.49 -11.10
C HIS A 119 6.71 12.99 -10.99
N HIS A 120 7.76 13.74 -10.70
CA HIS A 120 7.74 15.18 -10.89
C HIS A 120 7.57 15.40 -12.40
N ASP A 121 6.44 15.95 -12.82
CA ASP A 121 6.27 16.44 -14.17
C ASP A 121 6.74 17.90 -14.17
N PRO A 122 7.98 18.20 -14.60
CA PRO A 122 8.49 19.57 -14.61
C PRO A 122 7.68 20.50 -15.52
N SER A 123 6.81 19.98 -16.39
CA SER A 123 5.96 20.79 -17.26
C SER A 123 4.74 21.42 -16.54
N ARG A 124 4.38 20.94 -15.34
CA ARG A 124 3.24 21.48 -14.57
C ARG A 124 3.61 22.59 -13.58
N SER A 125 4.90 22.94 -13.46
CA SER A 125 5.37 24.03 -12.59
C SER A 125 5.42 25.40 -13.28
N ARG A 126 4.92 25.52 -14.52
CA ARG A 126 4.81 26.79 -15.26
C ARG A 126 3.37 27.02 -15.75
N ALA A 127 2.49 27.36 -14.83
CA ALA A 127 1.29 28.15 -15.06
C ALA A 127 1.02 28.85 -13.71
N ALA A 128 1.65 30.02 -13.52
CA ALA A 128 1.03 31.34 -13.67
C ALA A 128 0.10 31.65 -12.49
#